data_AF-A0A3E5A1K0-F1
#
_entry.id   AF-A0A3E5A1K0-F1
#
_cell.length_a   1.000
_cell.length_b   1.000
_cell.length_c   1.000
_cell.angle_alpha   90.00
_cell.angle_beta   90.00
_cell.angle_gamma   90.00
#
_symmetry.space_group_name_H-M   'P 1'
#
loop_
_entity.id
_entity.type
_entity.pdbx_description
1 polymer ?
#
loop_
_entity_poly.entity_id
_entity_poly.type
_entity_poly.pdbx_seq_one_letter_code
_entity_poly.pdbx_strand_id
1 'polypeptide(L)' 'MITEKDFIDKMVEIAKDGYEYMDQLQCIFFTWNEFFNTDNDIAVAFSIASQIYSEAYSDEEPLTESNDFWSELASIL' A
#
# COMPACT_ATOMS: atom_id res chain seq x y z
N MET A 1 3.80 3.11 -20.93
CA MET A 1 3.85 1.77 -20.31
C MET A 1 3.64 2.01 -18.84
N ILE A 2 2.70 1.31 -18.19
CA ILE A 2 2.49 1.44 -16.75
C ILE A 2 3.65 0.71 -16.06
N THR A 3 4.26 1.37 -15.09
CA THR A 3 5.41 0.90 -14.30
C THR A 3 5.00 0.67 -12.86
N GLU A 4 5.83 -0.04 -12.09
CA GLU A 4 5.62 -0.24 -10.65
C GLU A 4 5.47 1.10 -9.91
N LYS A 5 6.26 2.10 -10.30
CA LYS A 5 6.18 3.46 -9.75
C LYS A 5 4.81 4.10 -9.97
N ASP A 6 4.18 3.87 -11.13
CA ASP A 6 2.84 4.43 -11.41
C ASP A 6 1.78 3.85 -10.45
N PHE A 7 1.95 2.59 -10.01
CA PHE A 7 1.09 2.00 -8.99
C PHE A 7 1.33 2.64 -7.63
N ILE A 8 2.59 2.76 -7.20
CA ILE A 8 2.94 3.35 -5.89
C ILE A 8 2.46 4.80 -5.81
N ASP A 9 2.73 5.61 -6.84
CA ASP A 9 2.30 7.01 -6.89
C ASP A 9 0.76 7.12 -6.78
N LYS A 10 0.02 6.21 -7.43
CA LYS A 10 -1.45 6.19 -7.35
C LYS A 10 -1.95 5.75 -5.98
N MET A 11 -1.31 4.77 -5.35
CA MET A 11 -1.63 4.32 -4.01
C MET A 11 -1.39 5.43 -2.97
N VAL A 12 -0.31 6.20 -3.11
CA VAL A 12 -0.03 7.38 -2.27
C VAL A 12 -1.10 8.46 -2.46
N GLU A 13 -1.51 8.75 -3.70
CA GLU A 13 -2.59 9.70 -3.98
C GLU A 13 -3.89 9.31 -3.26
N ILE A 14 -4.31 8.04 -3.39
CA ILE A 14 -5.54 7.54 -2.75
C ILE A 14 -5.42 7.57 -1.22
N ALA A 15 -4.28 7.15 -0.66
CA ALA A 15 -4.09 7.15 0.78
C ALA A 15 -4.15 8.57 1.38
N LYS A 16 -3.70 9.60 0.65
CA LYS A 16 -3.81 11.01 1.08
C LYS A 16 -5.24 11.52 1.13
N ASP A 17 -6.12 10.99 0.29
CA ASP A 17 -7.55 11.34 0.29
C ASP A 17 -8.29 10.70 1.49
N GLY A 18 -7.65 9.77 2.20
CA GLY A 18 -8.07 9.26 3.50
C GLY A 18 -8.65 7.84 3.48
N TYR A 19 -8.96 7.32 4.68
CA TYR A 19 -9.43 5.95 4.88
C TYR A 19 -10.76 5.61 4.19
N GLU A 20 -11.55 6.60 3.76
CA GLU A 20 -12.78 6.36 2.99
C GLU A 20 -12.52 5.70 1.62
N TYR A 21 -11.28 5.79 1.12
CA TYR A 21 -10.85 5.16 -0.13
C TYR A 21 -10.03 3.87 0.07
N MET A 22 -10.08 3.27 1.27
CA MET A 22 -9.33 2.05 1.57
C MET A 22 -9.62 0.90 0.60
N ASP A 23 -10.89 0.70 0.21
CA ASP A 23 -11.28 -0.34 -0.76
C ASP A 23 -10.59 -0.13 -2.12
N GLN A 24 -10.42 1.13 -2.55
CA GLN A 24 -9.73 1.46 -3.80
C GLN A 24 -8.23 1.23 -3.67
N LEU A 25 -7.66 1.61 -2.52
CA LEU A 25 -6.25 1.36 -2.22
C LEU A 25 -5.94 -0.14 -2.22
N GLN A 26 -6.78 -0.96 -1.57
CA GLN A 26 -6.69 -2.42 -1.57
C GLN A 26 -6.74 -2.99 -2.99
N CYS A 27 -7.63 -2.48 -3.86
CA CYS A 27 -7.72 -2.94 -5.24
C CYS A 27 -6.41 -2.71 -6.03
N ILE A 28 -5.81 -1.52 -5.88
CA ILE A 28 -4.55 -1.20 -6.56
C ILE A 28 -3.39 -1.97 -5.94
N PHE A 29 -3.37 -2.11 -4.61
CA PHE A 29 -2.34 -2.85 -3.89
C PHE A 29 -2.35 -4.34 -4.24
N PHE A 30 -3.52 -4.98 -4.29
CA PHE A 30 -3.68 -6.35 -4.77
C PHE A 30 -3.17 -6.50 -6.21
N THR A 31 -3.53 -5.55 -7.08
CA THR A 31 -3.06 -5.56 -8.46
C THR A 31 -1.55 -5.39 -8.54
N TRP A 32 -0.96 -4.47 -7.78
CA TRP A 32 0.50 -4.33 -7.72
C TRP A 32 1.16 -5.64 -7.24
N ASN A 33 0.61 -6.28 -6.20
CA ASN A 33 1.12 -7.52 -5.65
C ASN A 33 1.17 -8.65 -6.70
N GLU A 34 0.07 -8.87 -7.42
CA GLU A 34 0.00 -9.90 -8.48
C GLU A 34 0.97 -9.66 -9.65
N PHE A 35 1.28 -8.40 -9.97
CA PHE A 35 2.12 -8.05 -11.12
C PHE A 35 3.61 -7.93 -10.78
N PHE A 36 3.96 -7.49 -9.57
CA PHE A 36 5.33 -7.12 -9.19
C PHE A 36 5.89 -7.91 -8.00
N ASN A 37 5.03 -8.53 -7.18
CA ASN A 37 5.45 -9.37 -6.05
C ASN A 37 5.17 -10.86 -6.34
N THR A 38 5.81 -11.42 -7.36
CA THR A 38 5.48 -12.77 -7.90
C THR A 38 5.65 -13.92 -6.92
N ASP A 39 6.44 -13.74 -5.87
CA ASP A 39 6.62 -14.73 -4.80
C ASP A 39 5.62 -14.57 -3.64
N ASN A 40 4.72 -13.59 -3.74
CA ASN A 40 3.79 -13.18 -2.67
C ASN A 40 4.50 -12.98 -1.33
N ASP A 41 5.68 -12.34 -1.37
CA ASP A 41 6.47 -12.07 -0.18
C ASP A 41 5.81 -10.96 0.64
N ILE A 42 5.31 -11.33 1.82
CA ILE A 42 4.66 -10.41 2.76
C ILE A 42 5.62 -9.31 3.21
N ALA A 43 6.94 -9.56 3.29
CA ALA A 43 7.91 -8.52 3.65
C ALA A 43 8.04 -7.46 2.55
N VAL A 44 7.96 -7.87 1.28
CA VAL A 44 7.96 -6.94 0.13
C VAL A 44 6.67 -6.12 0.12
N ALA A 45 5.53 -6.77 0.33
CA ALA A 45 4.25 -6.09 0.44
C ALA A 45 4.21 -5.09 1.61
N PHE A 46 4.74 -5.46 2.78
CA PHE A 46 4.88 -4.58 3.93
C PHE A 46 5.80 -3.40 3.65
N SER A 47 6.90 -3.62 2.91
CA SER A 47 7.82 -2.54 2.52
C SER A 47 7.13 -1.51 1.63
N ILE A 48 6.29 -1.95 0.67
CA ILE A 48 5.52 -1.03 -0.17
C ILE A 48 4.41 -0.34 0.61
N ALA A 49 3.69 -1.06 1.48
CA ALA A 49 2.72 -0.46 2.38
C ALA A 49 3.37 0.62 3.28
N SER A 50 4.57 0.36 3.79
CA SER A 50 5.35 1.31 4.59
C SER A 50 5.75 2.55 3.79
N GLN A 51 6.15 2.37 2.53
CA GLN A 51 6.43 3.49 1.64
C GLN A 51 5.17 4.35 1.44
N ILE A 52 4.04 3.73 1.05
CA ILE A 52 2.77 4.42 0.83
C ILE A 52 2.36 5.21 2.07
N TYR A 53 2.43 4.56 3.24
CA TYR A 53 2.07 5.18 4.52
C TYR A 53 2.95 6.38 4.84
N SER A 54 4.28 6.25 4.69
CA SER A 54 5.21 7.35 4.99
C SER A 54 5.04 8.57 4.06
N GLU A 55 4.67 8.34 2.80
CA GLU A 55 4.45 9.39 1.82
C GLU A 55 3.06 10.05 1.96
N ALA A 56 2.06 9.29 2.40
CA ALA A 56 0.70 9.77 2.62
C ALA A 56 0.51 10.47 3.96
N TYR A 57 1.15 9.96 5.01
CA TYR A 57 1.00 10.39 6.39
C TYR A 57 2.36 10.81 6.98
N SER A 58 3.01 11.81 6.36
CA SER A 58 4.38 12.22 6.70
C SER A 58 4.57 12.73 8.13
N ASP A 59 3.48 13.11 8.81
CA ASP A 59 3.49 13.61 10.18
C ASP A 59 3.21 12.50 11.23
N GLU A 60 2.89 11.28 10.80
CA GLU A 60 2.58 10.14 11.67
C GLU A 60 3.84 9.30 11.99
N GLU A 61 3.76 8.48 13.04
CA GLU A 61 4.82 7.51 13.34
C GLU A 61 4.96 6.47 12.20
N PRO A 62 6.17 5.90 11.98
CA PRO A 62 6.38 4.89 10.96
C PRO A 62 5.40 3.71 11.07
N LEU A 63 5.01 3.16 9.93
CA LEU A 63 4.12 2.00 9.87
C LEU A 63 4.72 0.83 10.66
N THR A 64 3.87 0.16 11.45
CA THR A 64 4.23 -1.06 12.19
C THR A 64 3.28 -2.20 11.79
N GLU A 65 3.67 -3.43 12.07
CA GLU A 65 2.84 -4.61 11.78
C GLU A 65 1.51 -4.63 12.56
N SER A 66 1.40 -3.87 13.64
CA SER A 66 0.16 -3.75 14.43
C SER A 66 -0.71 -2.57 14.02
N ASN A 67 -0.36 -1.82 12.97
CA ASN A 67 -1.11 -0.66 12.52
C ASN A 67 -2.37 -1.09 11.74
N ASP A 68 -3.48 -0.38 11.95
CA ASP A 68 -4.76 -0.66 11.28
C ASP A 68 -4.63 -0.55 9.75
N PHE A 69 -3.87 0.42 9.24
CA PHE A 69 -3.59 0.57 7.81
C PHE A 69 -2.99 -0.71 7.19
N TRP A 70 -1.98 -1.26 7.86
CA TRP A 70 -1.36 -2.50 7.40
C TRP A 70 -2.32 -3.68 7.53
N SER A 71 -3.04 -3.77 8.65
CA SER A 71 -4.01 -4.84 8.88
C SER A 71 -5.08 -4.89 7.79
N GLU A 72 -5.58 -3.74 7.35
CA GLU A 72 -6.53 -3.61 6.25
C GLU A 72 -5.91 -4.03 4.90
N LEU A 73 -4.70 -3.55 4.57
CA LEU A 73 -4.04 -3.91 3.30
C LEU A 73 -3.62 -5.38 3.23
N ALA A 74 -3.13 -5.95 4.33
CA ALA A 74 -2.71 -7.34 4.40
C ALA A 74 -3.89 -8.31 4.28
N SER A 75 -5.12 -7.86 4.55
CA SER A 75 -6.31 -8.71 4.49
C SER A 75 -6.68 -9.20 3.09
N ILE A 76 -6.14 -8.54 2.05
CA ILE A 76 -6.40 -8.87 0.63
C ILE A 76 -5.26 -9.67 -0.03
N LEU A 77 -4.18 -9.97 0.69
CA LEU A 77 -3.04 -10.78 0.23
C LEU A 77 -3.22 -12.24 0.64
#